data_AF-A0A7S3S4X4-F1
#
_entry.id   AF-A0A7S3S4X4-F1
#
_cell.length_a   1.000
_cell.length_b   1.000
_cell.length_c   1.000
_cell.angle_alpha   90.00
_cell.angle_beta   90.00
_cell.angle_gamma   90.00
#
_symmetry.space_group_name_H-M   'P 1'
#
loop_
_entity.id
_entity.type
_entity.pdbx_description
1 polymer ?
#
loop_
_entity_poly.entity_id
_entity_poly.type
_entity_poly.pdbx_seq_one_letter_code
_entity_poly.pdbx_strand_id
1 'polypeptide(L)'
;MSRRFGTTFAVLNMANAYGPGGGYMDGMAAQEENMYRRTDCHFSLDPAVMEAGRDLYVASHSALLNAADGRVMLDTATPRVCVRGPEDMEQDDLGYAWSADDEVFPFYELRAAAIDLRDGSRFDAAETERRITAQLDTLAEAGVRHAVLSAFGCGAFRNPAKRVAAAFRRAIEARAADFDVIAFGIFHAGYGPDNYEPFRQAFADWPQPPPPPPTTNVD
;
A
#
# COMPACT_ATOMS: atom_id res chain seq x y z
N MET A 1 -1.62 15.99 3.80
CA MET A 1 -2.77 16.13 2.88
C MET A 1 -2.23 16.22 1.47
N SER A 2 -2.92 15.62 0.50
CA SER A 2 -2.51 15.73 -0.91
C SER A 2 -2.67 17.17 -1.41
N ARG A 3 -1.71 17.66 -2.19
CA ARG A 3 -1.76 19.02 -2.77
C ARG A 3 -2.98 19.22 -3.69
N ARG A 4 -3.39 18.18 -4.42
CA ARG A 4 -4.49 18.25 -5.39
C ARG A 4 -5.87 18.19 -4.76
N PHE A 5 -6.08 17.37 -3.73
CA PHE A 5 -7.42 17.12 -3.18
C PHE A 5 -7.62 17.70 -1.77
N GLY A 6 -6.56 18.22 -1.13
CA GLY A 6 -6.66 18.80 0.21
C GLY A 6 -7.05 17.80 1.30
N THR A 7 -6.94 16.49 1.03
CA THR A 7 -7.33 15.41 1.94
C THR A 7 -6.21 14.41 2.19
N THR A 8 -6.29 13.69 3.30
CA THR A 8 -5.36 12.62 3.67
C THR A 8 -5.78 11.32 2.99
N PHE A 9 -4.83 10.66 2.33
CA PHE A 9 -5.08 9.40 1.65
C PHE A 9 -4.73 8.24 2.59
N ALA A 10 -5.46 7.14 2.49
CA ALA A 10 -4.93 5.86 2.96
C ALA A 10 -3.89 5.34 1.98
N VAL A 11 -2.80 4.80 2.49
CA VAL A 11 -1.73 4.20 1.68
C VAL A 11 -1.58 2.75 2.10
N LEU A 12 -1.67 1.83 1.13
CA LEU A 12 -1.46 0.41 1.35
C LEU A 12 0.01 0.14 1.69
N ASN A 13 0.27 -0.39 2.87
CA ASN A 13 1.50 -1.05 3.26
C ASN A 13 1.37 -2.55 3.00
N MET A 14 2.11 -3.07 2.02
CA MET A 14 2.13 -4.49 1.66
C MET A 14 3.00 -5.29 2.64
N ALA A 15 2.51 -5.46 3.86
CA ALA A 15 3.31 -5.97 4.96
C ALA A 15 3.51 -7.50 4.92
N ASN A 16 4.59 -7.93 5.57
CA ASN A 16 4.70 -9.30 6.04
C ASN A 16 3.63 -9.58 7.13
N ALA A 17 2.92 -10.69 7.00
CA ALA A 17 1.89 -11.09 7.96
C ALA A 17 2.44 -11.48 9.35
N TYR A 18 3.73 -11.80 9.46
CA TYR A 18 4.31 -12.45 10.64
C TYR A 18 5.18 -11.53 11.50
N GLY A 19 5.74 -10.47 10.94
CA GLY A 19 6.59 -9.53 11.66
C GLY A 19 6.73 -8.19 10.91
N PRO A 20 7.09 -7.11 11.60
CA PRO A 20 7.18 -5.77 11.03
C PRO A 20 8.41 -5.56 10.15
N GLY A 21 8.28 -4.73 9.11
CA GLY A 21 9.40 -4.21 8.34
C GLY A 21 10.01 -5.20 7.35
N GLY A 22 9.38 -6.36 7.15
CA GLY A 22 9.83 -7.35 6.18
C GLY A 22 11.28 -7.81 6.40
N GLY A 23 11.99 -8.05 5.31
CA GLY A 23 13.39 -8.45 5.31
C GLY A 23 14.33 -7.25 5.29
N TYR A 24 14.07 -6.21 6.08
CA TYR A 24 14.88 -4.98 6.13
C TYR A 24 16.39 -5.25 6.28
N MET A 25 16.77 -6.38 6.86
CA MET A 25 18.15 -6.85 7.05
C MET A 25 18.78 -7.51 5.81
N ASP A 26 18.01 -7.82 4.76
CA ASP A 26 18.44 -8.60 3.59
C ASP A 26 18.55 -7.79 2.28
N GLY A 27 18.41 -6.46 2.33
CA GLY A 27 18.74 -5.57 1.20
C GLY A 27 17.81 -5.65 -0.01
N MET A 28 16.58 -6.14 0.16
CA MET A 28 15.59 -6.21 -0.92
C MET A 28 14.80 -4.89 -0.98
N ALA A 29 14.75 -4.25 -2.15
CA ALA A 29 13.95 -3.04 -2.41
C ALA A 29 12.45 -3.38 -2.49
N ALA A 30 11.84 -3.74 -1.35
CA ALA A 30 10.40 -3.93 -1.25
C ALA A 30 9.71 -2.68 -0.65
N GLN A 31 8.41 -2.59 -0.91
CA GLN A 31 7.63 -1.37 -0.67
C GLN A 31 7.47 -1.05 0.83
N GLU A 32 7.40 -2.08 1.67
CA GLU A 32 7.35 -1.92 3.13
C GLU A 32 8.65 -1.28 3.64
N GLU A 33 9.82 -1.74 3.18
CA GLU A 33 11.12 -1.22 3.57
C GLU A 33 11.30 0.24 3.13
N ASN A 34 10.92 0.58 1.89
CA ASN A 34 10.99 1.96 1.40
C ASN A 34 10.07 2.89 2.23
N MET A 35 8.88 2.41 2.60
CA MET A 35 7.97 3.17 3.46
C MET A 35 8.60 3.39 4.84
N TYR A 36 9.14 2.36 5.50
CA TYR A 36 9.78 2.48 6.82
C TYR A 36 11.01 3.41 6.80
N ARG A 37 11.73 3.49 5.67
CA ARG A 37 12.90 4.37 5.53
C ARG A 37 12.53 5.84 5.34
N ARG A 38 11.32 6.13 4.86
CA ARG A 38 10.87 7.48 4.48
C ARG A 38 9.84 8.08 5.43
N THR A 39 9.28 7.28 6.31
CA THR A 39 8.17 7.67 7.18
C THR A 39 8.48 7.38 8.65
N ASP A 40 7.58 7.83 9.51
CA ASP A 40 7.57 7.52 10.95
C ASP A 40 6.87 6.19 11.30
N CYS A 41 6.53 5.34 10.32
CA CYS A 41 5.85 4.05 10.53
C CYS A 41 6.55 3.16 11.57
N HIS A 42 7.88 3.18 11.60
CA HIS A 42 8.70 2.44 12.55
C HIS A 42 8.37 2.78 14.02
N PHE A 43 8.02 4.03 14.33
CA PHE A 43 7.77 4.48 15.70
C PHE A 43 6.38 4.11 16.21
N SER A 44 5.52 3.58 15.34
CA SER A 44 4.10 3.38 15.61
C SER A 44 3.72 1.92 15.81
N LEU A 45 4.70 1.03 15.91
CA LEU A 45 4.47 -0.37 16.27
C LEU A 45 4.12 -0.44 17.76
N ASP A 46 2.85 -0.73 18.05
CA ASP A 46 2.39 -0.96 19.41
C ASP A 46 3.02 -2.26 19.97
N PRO A 47 3.79 -2.21 21.07
CA PRO A 47 4.34 -3.41 21.68
C PRO A 47 3.28 -4.48 22.00
N ALA A 48 2.01 -4.09 22.20
CA ALA A 48 0.92 -5.02 22.46
C ALA A 48 0.56 -5.92 21.26
N VAL A 49 0.95 -5.55 20.03
CA VAL A 49 0.75 -6.38 18.84
C VAL A 49 1.92 -7.32 18.56
N MET A 50 2.95 -7.31 19.41
CA MET A 50 4.16 -8.11 19.28
C MET A 50 4.20 -9.26 20.29
N GLU A 51 4.72 -10.41 19.89
CA GLU A 51 5.03 -11.51 20.81
C GLU A 51 6.20 -11.10 21.73
N ALA A 52 6.07 -11.36 23.02
CA ALA A 52 7.09 -10.99 24.00
C ALA A 52 8.44 -11.65 23.69
N GLY A 53 9.46 -10.82 23.45
CA GLY A 53 10.83 -11.26 23.18
C GLY A 53 11.05 -11.85 21.78
N ARG A 54 10.15 -11.59 20.82
CA ARG A 54 10.28 -12.01 19.42
C ARG A 54 9.91 -10.86 18.48
N ASP A 55 10.55 -10.83 17.31
CA ASP A 55 10.17 -9.94 16.21
C ASP A 55 9.01 -10.54 15.40
N LEU A 56 7.97 -11.01 16.09
CA LEU A 56 6.77 -11.60 15.51
C LEU A 56 5.52 -10.90 16.04
N TYR A 57 4.51 -10.80 15.19
CA TYR A 57 3.18 -10.34 15.60
C TYR A 57 2.44 -11.42 16.38
N VAL A 58 1.63 -10.99 17.36
CA VAL A 58 0.66 -11.89 18.00
C VAL A 58 -0.33 -12.45 16.96
N ALA A 59 -0.82 -13.67 17.20
CA ALA A 59 -1.67 -14.38 16.24
C ALA A 59 -2.91 -13.58 15.78
N SER A 60 -3.52 -12.77 16.66
CA SER A 60 -4.67 -11.92 16.31
C SER A 60 -4.30 -10.82 15.32
N HIS A 61 -3.12 -10.21 15.46
CA HIS A 61 -2.65 -9.19 14.52
C HIS A 61 -2.28 -9.82 13.18
N SER A 62 -1.59 -10.96 13.19
CA SER A 62 -1.32 -11.74 11.98
C SER A 62 -2.61 -12.14 11.25
N ALA A 63 -3.66 -12.54 11.97
CA ALA A 63 -4.97 -12.86 11.40
C ALA A 63 -5.63 -11.63 10.75
N LEU A 64 -5.55 -10.46 11.40
CA LEU A 64 -6.04 -9.19 10.85
C LEU A 64 -5.31 -8.81 9.56
N LEU A 65 -3.98 -8.91 9.51
CA LEU A 65 -3.22 -8.60 8.30
C LEU A 65 -3.53 -9.58 7.14
N ASN A 66 -3.84 -10.83 7.47
CA ASN A 66 -4.31 -11.84 6.51
C ASN A 66 -5.81 -11.73 6.17
N ALA A 67 -6.45 -10.65 6.62
CA ALA A 67 -7.86 -10.39 6.43
C ALA A 67 -8.80 -11.46 6.97
N ALA A 68 -8.43 -12.25 7.97
CA ALA A 68 -9.17 -13.44 8.41
C ALA A 68 -10.68 -13.20 8.60
N ASP A 69 -11.05 -12.06 9.18
CA ASP A 69 -12.44 -11.67 9.45
C ASP A 69 -13.01 -10.66 8.43
N GLY A 70 -12.43 -10.61 7.22
CA GLY A 70 -12.87 -9.72 6.14
C GLY A 70 -12.47 -8.26 6.31
N ARG A 71 -11.58 -7.94 7.26
CA ARG A 71 -11.02 -6.61 7.51
C ARG A 71 -9.52 -6.68 7.64
N VAL A 72 -8.84 -5.57 7.39
CA VAL A 72 -7.40 -5.40 7.59
C VAL A 72 -7.12 -4.25 8.54
N MET A 73 -5.85 -4.03 8.90
CA MET A 73 -5.50 -2.90 9.76
C MET A 73 -5.64 -1.58 8.98
N LEU A 74 -6.31 -0.62 9.60
CA LEU A 74 -6.32 0.78 9.16
C LEU A 74 -6.12 1.68 10.39
N ASP A 75 -5.11 2.55 10.35
CA ASP A 75 -4.88 3.56 11.39
C ASP A 75 -5.24 4.97 10.86
N THR A 76 -6.42 5.44 11.24
CA THR A 76 -6.86 6.83 10.99
C THR A 76 -6.67 7.75 12.19
N ALA A 77 -6.45 7.18 13.39
CA ALA A 77 -6.30 7.93 14.62
C ALA A 77 -4.93 8.59 14.73
N THR A 78 -3.90 7.90 14.23
CA THR A 78 -2.52 8.38 14.22
C THR A 78 -1.97 8.34 12.80
N PRO A 79 -2.24 9.36 11.97
CA PRO A 79 -1.68 9.45 10.63
C PRO A 79 -0.16 9.39 10.67
N ARG A 80 0.42 8.64 9.73
CA ARG A 80 1.87 8.57 9.50
C ARG A 80 2.32 9.74 8.67
N VAL A 81 3.58 10.12 8.78
CA VAL A 81 4.16 11.25 8.05
C VAL A 81 5.32 10.77 7.17
N CYS A 82 5.27 11.11 5.88
CA CYS A 82 6.40 10.96 4.97
C CYS A 82 7.30 12.19 5.07
N VAL A 83 8.55 11.98 5.47
CA VAL A 83 9.53 13.04 5.78
C VAL A 83 10.77 13.00 4.87
N ARG A 84 10.87 11.99 4.00
CA ARG A 84 11.99 11.86 3.06
C ARG A 84 11.55 11.71 1.60
N GLY A 85 12.41 12.23 0.73
CA GLY A 85 12.31 12.11 -0.72
C GLY A 85 12.42 10.67 -1.23
N PRO A 86 12.25 10.46 -2.54
CA PRO A 86 12.41 9.16 -3.17
C PRO A 86 13.83 8.61 -2.96
N GLU A 87 13.96 7.31 -3.15
CA GLU A 87 15.26 6.64 -3.12
C GLU A 87 16.14 7.10 -4.28
N ASP A 88 17.34 7.54 -3.95
CA ASP A 88 18.40 7.92 -4.88
C ASP A 88 19.57 6.95 -4.70
N MET A 89 19.61 5.94 -5.57
CA MET A 89 20.63 4.88 -5.53
C MET A 89 22.01 5.35 -6.00
N GLU A 90 22.15 6.59 -6.49
CA GLU A 90 23.43 7.15 -6.92
C GLU A 90 24.21 7.79 -5.76
N GLN A 91 23.61 7.90 -4.58
CA GLN A 91 24.25 8.50 -3.40
C GLN A 91 25.01 7.46 -2.57
N ASP A 92 26.12 7.90 -1.98
CA ASP A 92 26.98 7.06 -1.12
C ASP A 92 26.38 6.83 0.29
N ASP A 93 25.32 7.55 0.66
CA ASP A 93 24.63 7.40 1.94
C ASP A 93 23.41 6.44 1.84
N LEU A 94 22.43 6.53 2.74
CA LEU A 94 21.24 5.67 2.66
C LEU A 94 20.37 5.93 1.43
N GLY A 95 20.61 7.01 0.65
CA GLY A 95 19.88 7.33 -0.56
C GLY A 95 18.50 7.95 -0.32
N TYR A 96 18.24 8.52 0.86
CA TYR A 96 16.95 9.15 1.20
C TYR A 96 17.14 10.54 1.79
N ALA A 97 17.12 11.56 0.93
CA ALA A 97 17.22 12.96 1.36
C ALA A 97 16.01 13.39 2.19
N TRP A 98 16.22 14.29 3.15
CA TRP A 98 15.13 14.95 3.86
C TRP A 98 14.29 15.78 2.90
N SER A 99 12.97 15.66 3.01
CA SER A 99 12.04 16.49 2.24
C SER A 99 12.07 17.94 2.73
N ALA A 100 11.82 18.88 1.83
CA ALA A 100 11.48 20.25 2.24
C ALA A 100 10.18 20.25 3.06
N ASP A 101 10.00 21.24 3.94
CA ASP A 101 8.85 21.32 4.84
C ASP A 101 7.49 21.25 4.11
N ASP A 102 7.41 21.80 2.90
CA ASP A 102 6.19 21.80 2.06
C ASP A 102 5.96 20.48 1.29
N GLU A 103 6.94 19.58 1.29
CA GLU A 103 6.89 18.24 0.69
C GLU A 103 6.63 17.14 1.73
N VAL A 104 6.63 17.48 3.02
CA VAL A 104 6.23 16.58 4.10
C VAL A 104 4.71 16.40 4.09
N PHE A 105 4.22 15.15 4.14
CA PHE A 105 2.78 14.90 4.10
C PHE A 105 2.33 13.73 4.99
N PRO A 106 1.16 13.86 5.65
CA PRO A 106 0.54 12.76 6.34
C PRO A 106 -0.26 11.82 5.42
N PHE A 107 -0.40 10.56 5.84
CA PHE A 107 -1.25 9.52 5.26
C PHE A 107 -1.81 8.58 6.33
N TYR A 108 -2.94 7.92 6.05
CA TYR A 108 -3.45 6.83 6.89
C TYR A 108 -2.79 5.52 6.48
N GLU A 109 -2.29 4.74 7.42
CA GLU A 109 -1.67 3.46 7.12
C GLU A 109 -2.74 2.38 6.99
N LEU A 110 -2.86 1.77 5.80
CA LEU A 110 -3.65 0.58 5.56
C LEU A 110 -2.69 -0.60 5.42
N ARG A 111 -2.65 -1.52 6.39
CA ARG A 111 -1.68 -2.63 6.39
C ARG A 111 -2.38 -3.95 6.07
N ALA A 112 -1.92 -4.64 5.03
CA ALA A 112 -2.46 -5.93 4.62
C ALA A 112 -1.35 -6.83 4.04
N ALA A 113 -1.51 -8.14 4.21
CA ALA A 113 -0.55 -9.14 3.73
C ALA A 113 -1.10 -9.92 2.54
N ALA A 114 -0.32 -10.01 1.46
CA ALA A 114 -0.66 -10.84 0.31
C ALA A 114 -0.36 -12.32 0.59
N ILE A 115 -0.85 -13.22 -0.27
CA ILE A 115 -0.49 -14.64 -0.21
C ILE A 115 0.97 -14.78 -0.63
N ASP A 116 1.78 -15.49 0.17
CA ASP A 116 3.17 -15.78 -0.18
C ASP A 116 3.24 -17.04 -1.05
N LEU A 117 3.60 -16.89 -2.33
CA LEU A 117 3.75 -17.99 -3.28
C LEU A 117 5.21 -18.37 -3.54
N ARG A 118 6.16 -17.91 -2.70
CA ARG A 118 7.59 -18.24 -2.84
C ARG A 118 7.86 -19.73 -2.65
N ASP A 119 7.01 -20.42 -1.90
CA ASP A 119 7.05 -21.87 -1.65
C ASP A 119 6.60 -22.72 -2.86
N GLY A 120 6.14 -22.09 -3.95
CA GLY A 120 5.64 -22.78 -5.14
C GLY A 120 4.17 -23.17 -5.07
N SER A 121 3.45 -22.71 -4.05
CA SER A 121 1.99 -22.85 -3.95
C SER A 121 1.29 -22.26 -5.18
N ARG A 122 0.14 -22.84 -5.51
CA ARG A 122 -0.69 -22.35 -6.62
C ARG A 122 -1.39 -21.06 -6.20
N PHE A 123 -1.52 -20.14 -7.15
CA PHE A 123 -2.31 -18.94 -6.94
C PHE A 123 -3.77 -19.27 -6.62
N ASP A 124 -4.24 -18.80 -5.46
CA ASP A 124 -5.64 -18.87 -5.04
C ASP A 124 -6.35 -17.55 -5.36
N ALA A 125 -7.27 -17.62 -6.32
CA ALA A 125 -8.01 -16.46 -6.77
C ALA A 125 -9.03 -15.97 -5.75
N ALA A 126 -9.71 -16.90 -5.08
CA ALA A 126 -10.76 -16.58 -4.12
C ALA A 126 -10.15 -15.93 -2.89
N GLU A 127 -9.04 -16.47 -2.40
CA GLU A 127 -8.31 -15.88 -1.28
C GLU A 127 -7.73 -14.50 -1.62
N THR A 128 -7.19 -14.33 -2.83
CA THR A 128 -6.70 -13.02 -3.30
C THR A 128 -7.82 -11.99 -3.36
N GLU A 129 -8.97 -12.36 -3.93
CA GLU A 129 -10.15 -11.51 -4.00
C GLU A 129 -10.70 -11.16 -2.62
N ARG A 130 -10.72 -12.12 -1.68
CA ARG A 130 -11.14 -11.90 -0.30
C ARG A 130 -10.25 -10.86 0.39
N ARG A 131 -8.93 -10.97 0.27
CA ARG A 131 -7.98 -10.03 0.90
C ARG A 131 -8.04 -8.64 0.27
N ILE A 132 -8.20 -8.54 -1.05
CA ILE A 132 -8.38 -7.26 -1.75
C ILE A 132 -9.71 -6.61 -1.32
N THR A 133 -10.77 -7.42 -1.26
CA THR A 133 -12.10 -6.97 -0.82
C THR A 133 -12.04 -6.42 0.59
N ALA A 134 -11.38 -7.13 1.51
CA ALA A 134 -11.20 -6.68 2.89
C ALA A 134 -10.47 -5.33 3.01
N GLN A 135 -9.49 -5.04 2.13
CA GLN A 135 -8.85 -3.72 2.08
C GLN A 135 -9.87 -2.63 1.75
N LEU A 136 -10.69 -2.83 0.72
CA LEU A 136 -11.67 -1.84 0.28
C LEU A 136 -12.83 -1.70 1.27
N ASP A 137 -13.33 -2.80 1.83
CA ASP A 137 -14.37 -2.78 2.87
C ASP A 137 -13.89 -2.03 4.11
N THR A 138 -12.66 -2.28 4.56
CA THR A 138 -12.06 -1.56 5.70
C THR A 138 -12.04 -0.04 5.46
N LEU A 139 -11.66 0.39 4.25
CA LEU A 139 -11.65 1.82 3.90
C LEU A 139 -13.07 2.40 3.81
N ALA A 140 -13.99 1.70 3.17
CA ALA A 140 -15.37 2.14 2.98
C ALA A 140 -16.11 2.27 4.32
N GLU A 141 -15.99 1.27 5.20
CA GLU A 141 -16.56 1.28 6.55
C GLU A 141 -16.01 2.44 7.40
N ALA A 142 -14.74 2.80 7.22
CA ALA A 142 -14.11 3.93 7.88
C ALA A 142 -14.41 5.30 7.23
N GLY A 143 -15.17 5.33 6.13
CA GLY A 143 -15.45 6.55 5.37
C GLY A 143 -14.23 7.16 4.66
N VAL A 144 -13.15 6.37 4.46
CA VAL A 144 -11.95 6.82 3.78
C VAL A 144 -12.13 6.65 2.27
N ARG A 145 -12.41 7.77 1.59
CA ARG A 145 -12.76 7.79 0.16
C ARG A 145 -11.57 7.94 -0.79
N HIS A 146 -10.36 8.11 -0.26
CA HIS A 146 -9.14 8.40 -1.02
C HIS A 146 -8.02 7.43 -0.65
N ALA A 147 -7.53 6.66 -1.62
CA ALA A 147 -6.55 5.60 -1.37
C ALA A 147 -5.43 5.54 -2.43
N VAL A 148 -4.23 5.20 -1.98
CA VAL A 148 -3.10 4.76 -2.81
C VAL A 148 -2.88 3.27 -2.54
N LEU A 149 -3.16 2.45 -3.55
CA LEU A 149 -2.95 1.00 -3.55
C LEU A 149 -1.72 0.65 -4.40
N SER A 150 -1.39 -0.64 -4.50
CA SER A 150 -0.22 -1.10 -5.28
C SER A 150 -0.46 -2.48 -5.90
N ALA A 151 0.55 -3.02 -6.57
CA ALA A 151 0.55 -4.37 -7.15
C ALA A 151 0.67 -5.44 -6.06
N PHE A 152 -0.40 -5.61 -5.28
CA PHE A 152 -0.45 -6.40 -4.06
C PHE A 152 0.14 -7.81 -4.22
N GLY A 153 1.27 -8.05 -3.56
CA GLY A 153 1.98 -9.34 -3.58
C GLY A 153 2.65 -9.72 -4.90
N CYS A 154 2.68 -8.84 -5.91
CA CYS A 154 3.18 -9.16 -7.26
C CYS A 154 4.71 -9.12 -7.40
N GLY A 155 5.42 -8.64 -6.37
CA GLY A 155 6.87 -8.65 -6.29
C GLY A 155 7.40 -9.92 -5.62
N ALA A 156 8.01 -9.77 -4.44
CA ALA A 156 8.63 -10.86 -3.70
C ALA A 156 7.73 -12.08 -3.50
N PHE A 157 6.43 -11.88 -3.27
CA PHE A 157 5.46 -12.94 -3.02
C PHE A 157 4.93 -13.63 -4.29
N ARG A 158 5.40 -13.23 -5.47
CA ARG A 158 5.19 -13.89 -6.77
C ARG A 158 3.72 -14.04 -7.20
N ASN A 159 2.83 -13.16 -6.73
CA ASN A 159 1.45 -13.15 -7.22
C ASN A 159 1.40 -12.69 -8.69
N PRO A 160 0.56 -13.31 -9.54
CA PRO A 160 0.43 -12.93 -10.95
C PRO A 160 -0.31 -11.61 -11.10
N ALA A 161 0.42 -10.55 -11.47
CA ALA A 161 -0.08 -9.17 -11.58
C ALA A 161 -1.37 -9.03 -12.39
N LYS A 162 -1.49 -9.72 -13.53
CA LYS A 162 -2.72 -9.71 -14.34
C LYS A 162 -3.96 -10.18 -13.58
N ARG A 163 -3.82 -11.20 -12.72
CA ARG A 163 -4.95 -11.73 -11.93
C ARG A 163 -5.26 -10.84 -10.74
N VAL A 164 -4.23 -10.28 -10.09
CA VAL A 164 -4.37 -9.31 -9.00
C VAL A 164 -5.05 -8.03 -9.49
N ALA A 165 -4.62 -7.49 -10.63
CA ALA A 165 -5.24 -6.32 -11.26
C ALA A 165 -6.72 -6.55 -11.58
N ALA A 166 -7.06 -7.71 -12.14
CA ALA A 166 -8.44 -8.08 -12.41
C ALA A 166 -9.29 -8.23 -11.13
N ALA A 167 -8.69 -8.72 -10.04
CA ALA A 167 -9.36 -8.82 -8.74
C ALA A 167 -9.63 -7.43 -8.14
N PHE A 168 -8.65 -6.52 -8.17
CA PHE A 168 -8.87 -5.11 -7.81
C PHE A 168 -9.96 -4.46 -8.64
N ARG A 169 -9.94 -4.65 -9.97
CA ARG A 169 -10.96 -4.10 -10.87
C ARG A 169 -12.37 -4.50 -10.43
N ARG A 170 -12.63 -5.80 -10.24
CA ARG A 170 -13.94 -6.30 -9.77
C ARG A 170 -14.31 -5.73 -8.40
N ALA A 171 -13.36 -5.72 -7.46
CA ALA A 171 -13.63 -5.29 -6.09
C ALA A 171 -13.93 -3.78 -6.02
N ILE A 172 -13.26 -2.96 -6.85
CA ILE A 172 -13.50 -1.52 -6.98
C ILE A 172 -14.83 -1.24 -7.70
N GLU A 173 -15.16 -1.96 -8.78
CA GLU A 173 -16.45 -1.82 -9.47
C GLU A 173 -17.63 -2.02 -8.52
N ALA A 174 -17.54 -3.03 -7.64
CA ALA A 174 -18.57 -3.31 -6.65
C ALA A 174 -18.74 -2.21 -5.59
N ARG A 175 -17.78 -1.28 -5.47
CA ARG A 175 -17.68 -0.24 -4.43
C ARG A 175 -17.41 1.16 -5.01
N ALA A 176 -17.72 1.37 -6.28
CA ALA A 176 -17.31 2.59 -6.97
C ALA A 176 -17.86 3.87 -6.31
N ALA A 177 -19.02 3.81 -5.66
CA ALA A 177 -19.62 4.94 -4.95
C ALA A 177 -18.90 5.30 -3.63
N ASP A 178 -18.17 4.35 -3.04
CA ASP A 178 -17.52 4.52 -1.75
C ASP A 178 -16.21 5.31 -1.85
N PHE A 179 -15.66 5.44 -3.06
CA PHE A 179 -14.37 6.10 -3.30
C PHE A 179 -14.51 7.29 -4.24
N ASP A 180 -13.80 8.38 -3.90
CA ASP A 180 -13.59 9.51 -4.81
C ASP A 180 -12.36 9.29 -5.68
N VAL A 181 -11.28 8.75 -5.08
CA VAL A 181 -10.00 8.54 -5.76
C VAL A 181 -9.33 7.26 -5.27
N ILE A 182 -9.00 6.38 -6.22
CA ILE A 182 -8.05 5.30 -6.01
C ILE A 182 -6.90 5.49 -7.00
N ALA A 183 -5.69 5.58 -6.49
CA ALA A 183 -4.46 5.60 -7.29
C ALA A 183 -3.68 4.30 -7.07
N PHE A 184 -3.05 3.77 -8.13
CA PHE A 184 -2.13 2.65 -8.01
C PHE A 184 -0.68 3.15 -8.12
N GLY A 185 0.04 3.16 -7.00
CA GLY A 185 1.48 3.43 -6.96
C GLY A 185 2.26 2.15 -7.29
N ILE A 186 2.61 1.98 -8.57
CA ILE A 186 3.33 0.80 -9.07
C ILE A 186 4.68 1.24 -9.63
N PHE A 187 5.74 0.92 -8.89
CA PHE A 187 7.10 1.14 -9.35
C PHE A 187 7.51 0.06 -10.35
N HIS A 188 8.10 0.47 -11.47
CA HIS A 188 8.68 -0.42 -12.46
C HIS A 188 10.09 0.07 -12.78
N ALA A 189 11.11 -0.69 -12.36
CA ALA A 189 12.52 -0.32 -12.49
C ALA A 189 13.06 -0.42 -13.93
N GLY A 190 12.24 -0.84 -14.91
CA GLY A 190 12.69 -1.11 -16.28
C GLY A 190 13.27 -2.52 -16.49
N TYR A 191 13.34 -3.33 -15.43
CA TYR A 191 13.74 -4.74 -15.45
C TYR A 191 12.89 -5.55 -14.47
N GLY A 192 12.77 -6.87 -14.71
CA GLY A 192 11.91 -7.76 -13.92
C GLY A 192 10.46 -7.86 -14.45
N PRO A 193 9.54 -8.48 -13.69
CA PRO A 193 8.15 -8.60 -14.10
C PRO A 193 7.46 -7.23 -14.15
N ASP A 194 6.88 -6.91 -15.30
CA ASP A 194 6.09 -5.71 -15.50
C ASP A 194 4.76 -5.81 -14.74
N ASN A 195 4.71 -5.14 -13.59
CA ASN A 195 3.51 -5.02 -12.78
C ASN A 195 2.64 -3.82 -13.19
N TYR A 196 3.20 -2.83 -13.89
CA TYR A 196 2.48 -1.62 -14.27
C TYR A 196 1.51 -1.91 -15.42
N GLU A 197 1.99 -2.55 -16.47
CA GLU A 197 1.20 -2.79 -17.68
C GLU A 197 -0.06 -3.63 -17.43
N PRO A 198 -0.05 -4.73 -16.64
CA PRO A 198 -1.26 -5.46 -16.31
C PRO A 198 -2.33 -4.63 -15.60
N PHE A 199 -1.92 -3.72 -14.70
CA PHE A 199 -2.84 -2.80 -14.04
C PHE A 199 -3.33 -1.72 -15.00
N ARG A 200 -2.45 -1.12 -15.79
CA ARG A 200 -2.83 -0.15 -16.83
C ARG A 200 -3.87 -0.74 -17.79
N GLN A 201 -3.66 -1.98 -18.24
CA GLN A 201 -4.61 -2.69 -19.11
C GLN A 201 -5.94 -2.98 -18.42
N ALA A 202 -5.92 -3.44 -17.16
CA ALA A 202 -7.12 -3.78 -16.40
C ALA A 202 -8.03 -2.58 -16.11
N PHE A 203 -7.50 -1.35 -16.17
CA PHE A 203 -8.24 -0.11 -15.95
C PHE A 203 -8.24 0.82 -17.18
N ALA A 204 -7.88 0.33 -18.37
CA ALA A 204 -7.74 1.16 -19.57
C ALA A 204 -9.04 1.83 -20.01
N ASP A 205 -10.18 1.17 -19.76
CA ASP A 205 -11.54 1.64 -20.00
C ASP A 205 -12.17 2.32 -18.76
N TRP A 206 -11.42 2.50 -17.66
CA TRP A 206 -11.94 3.16 -16.47
C TRP A 206 -12.18 4.64 -16.74
N PRO A 207 -13.35 5.20 -16.37
CA PRO A 207 -13.64 6.62 -16.55
C PRO A 207 -12.58 7.47 -15.86
N GLN A 208 -11.93 8.35 -16.62
CA GLN A 208 -10.98 9.30 -16.04
C GLN A 208 -11.75 10.41 -15.31
N PRO A 209 -11.28 10.86 -14.14
CA PRO A 209 -11.87 12.03 -13.50
C PRO A 209 -11.70 13.24 -14.42
N PRO A 210 -12.63 14.22 -14.37
CA PRO A 210 -12.47 15.46 -15.11
C PRO A 210 -11.12 16.12 -14.77
N PRO A 211 -10.49 16.82 -15.73
CA PRO A 211 -9.27 17.55 -15.46
C PRO A 211 -9.49 18.54 -14.31
N PRO A 212 -8.49 18.78 -13.45
CA PRO A 212 -8.62 19.78 -12.40
C PRO A 212 -8.94 21.15 -13.03
N PRO A 213 -9.71 22.01 -12.35
CA PRO A 213 -9.95 23.35 -12.83
C PRO A 213 -8.61 24.09 -13.02
N PRO A 214 -8.50 24.98 -14.01
CA PRO A 214 -7.28 25.75 -14.21
C PRO A 214 -6.96 26.53 -12.93
N THR A 215 -5.71 26.43 -12.47
CA THR A 215 -5.21 27.24 -11.37
C THR A 215 -5.25 28.70 -11.80
N THR A 216 -6.22 29.45 -11.29
CA THR A 216 -6.15 30.91 -11.29
C THR A 216 -5.01 31.28 -10.35
N ASN A 217 -3.88 31.68 -10.92
CA ASN A 217 -2.91 32.47 -10.16
C ASN A 217 -3.65 33.71 -9.67
N VAL A 218 -3.80 33.83 -8.36
CA VAL A 218 -4.17 35.09 -7.74
C VAL A 218 -2.86 35.87 -7.68
N ASP A 219 -2.76 36.90 -8.54
CA ASP A 219 -1.65 37.85 -8.59
C ASP A 219 -1.42 38.56 -7.24
#